data_AF-A0A4P7NI49-F1
#
_entry.id   AF-A0A4P7NI49-F1
#
_cell.length_a   1.000
_cell.length_b   1.000
_cell.length_c   1.000
_cell.angle_alpha   90.00
_cell.angle_beta   90.00
_cell.angle_gamma   90.00
#
_symmetry.space_group_name_H-M   'P 1'
#
loop_
_entity.id
_entity.type
_entity.pdbx_description
1 polymer ?
#
loop_
_entity_poly.entity_id
_entity_poly.type
_entity_poly.pdbx_seq_one_letter_code
_entity_poly.pdbx_strand_id
1 'polypeptide(L)'
;MLFFVFLSVGRFNSPHMIDRWDCITLNERTVYSSTFAAAEKDVLRRNDQLNIGASEFERLSATAFDLFRSSGVDFGVVEVGLGGRDDATNVLEN
;
A
#
# COMPACT_ATOMS: atom_id res chain seq x y z
N MET A 1 -11.09 -11.67 -32.74
CA MET A 1 -11.28 -10.58 -31.76
C MET A 1 -10.38 -10.89 -30.58
N LEU A 2 -9.21 -10.25 -30.50
CA LEU A 2 -8.32 -10.39 -29.34
C LEU A 2 -8.91 -9.56 -28.20
N PHE A 3 -9.41 -10.22 -27.16
CA PHE A 3 -9.74 -9.57 -25.89
C PHE A 3 -8.44 -9.19 -25.19
N PHE A 4 -8.06 -7.92 -25.22
CA PHE A 4 -7.10 -7.39 -24.25
C PHE A 4 -7.83 -7.17 -22.94
N VAL A 5 -7.50 -7.96 -21.92
CA VAL A 5 -7.95 -7.70 -20.55
C VAL A 5 -7.04 -6.60 -20.00
N PHE A 6 -7.59 -5.42 -19.75
CA PHE A 6 -6.88 -4.36 -19.03
C PHE A 6 -7.03 -4.66 -17.53
N LEU A 7 -5.97 -5.21 -16.94
CA LEU A 7 -5.88 -5.43 -15.50
C LEU A 7 -5.34 -4.16 -14.84
N SER A 8 -6.00 -3.77 -13.75
CA SER A 8 -5.55 -2.71 -12.87
C SER A 8 -4.57 -3.25 -11.83
N VAL A 9 -3.44 -2.56 -11.64
CA VAL A 9 -2.33 -3.05 -10.81
C VAL A 9 -1.95 -2.01 -9.77
N GLY A 10 -1.92 -2.41 -8.50
CA GLY A 10 -1.27 -1.69 -7.42
C GLY A 10 0.14 -2.23 -7.19
N ARG A 11 1.11 -1.36 -6.95
CA ARG A 11 2.47 -1.77 -6.58
C ARG A 11 2.97 -0.99 -5.38
N PHE A 12 3.51 -1.71 -4.41
CA PHE A 12 4.11 -1.17 -3.19
C PHE A 12 5.53 -1.72 -3.08
N ASN A 13 6.51 -0.82 -3.04
CA ASN A 13 7.93 -1.14 -2.92
C ASN A 13 8.56 -0.36 -1.75
N SER A 14 9.78 -0.68 -1.32
CA SER A 14 10.47 0.08 -0.28
C SER A 14 12.01 -0.01 -0.42
N PRO A 15 12.79 0.95 0.11
CA PRO A 15 12.36 2.21 0.72
C PRO A 15 11.80 3.20 -0.30
N HIS A 16 11.14 4.26 0.20
CA HIS A 16 10.86 5.44 -0.62
C HIS A 16 12.16 6.20 -0.91
N MET A 17 12.20 6.98 -2.00
CA MET A 17 13.42 7.67 -2.45
C MET A 17 13.44 9.14 -2.06
N ILE A 18 12.33 9.85 -2.31
CA ILE A 18 12.16 11.28 -2.03
C ILE A 18 11.00 11.46 -1.06
N ASP A 19 9.83 10.95 -1.41
CA ASP A 19 8.59 11.17 -0.68
C ASP A 19 7.97 9.84 -0.28
N ARG A 20 7.36 9.74 0.91
CA ARG A 20 6.77 8.48 1.41
C ARG A 20 5.77 7.82 0.45
N TRP A 21 5.10 8.58 -0.40
CA TRP A 21 4.12 8.07 -1.37
C TRP A 21 4.74 7.62 -2.70
N ASP A 22 6.02 7.91 -2.97
CA ASP A 22 6.68 7.51 -4.23
C ASP A 22 6.79 5.99 -4.40
N CYS A 23 6.71 5.29 -3.27
CA CYS A 23 6.82 3.85 -3.16
C CYS A 23 5.50 3.12 -3.43
N ILE A 24 4.41 3.86 -3.69
CA ILE A 24 3.09 3.33 -4.00
C ILE A 24 2.64 3.84 -5.37
N THR A 25 2.33 2.91 -6.27
CA THR A 25 1.81 3.22 -7.60
C THR A 25 0.49 2.50 -7.87
N LEU A 26 -0.39 3.16 -8.61
CA LEU A 26 -1.62 2.60 -9.17
C LEU A 26 -1.53 2.74 -10.68
N ASN A 27 -1.62 1.63 -11.41
CA ASN A 27 -1.46 1.58 -12.87
C ASN A 27 -0.18 2.33 -13.33
N GLU A 28 0.94 1.97 -12.71
CA GLU A 28 2.29 2.52 -12.97
C GLU A 28 2.46 4.02 -12.65
N ARG A 29 1.47 4.66 -12.05
CA ARG A 29 1.54 6.07 -11.63
C ARG A 29 1.62 6.17 -10.14
N THR A 30 2.62 6.91 -9.66
CA THR A 30 2.73 7.29 -8.25
C THR A 30 1.45 7.96 -7.78
N VAL A 31 0.97 7.56 -6.60
CA VAL A 31 -0.23 8.17 -6.03
C VAL A 31 0.02 9.64 -5.71
N TYR A 32 -1.02 10.47 -5.84
CA TYR A 32 -0.92 11.87 -5.41
C TYR A 32 -0.73 11.95 -3.89
N SER A 33 0.07 12.91 -3.44
CA SER A 33 0.33 13.15 -2.01
C SER A 33 -0.95 13.36 -1.21
N SER A 34 -1.97 14.01 -1.78
CA SER A 34 -3.28 14.20 -1.17
C SER A 34 -4.06 12.89 -0.99
N THR A 35 -3.95 11.98 -1.95
CA THR A 35 -4.60 10.65 -1.90
C THR A 35 -3.93 9.78 -0.85
N PHE A 36 -2.59 9.80 -0.81
CA PHE A 36 -1.81 9.16 0.24
C PHE A 36 -2.16 9.70 1.63
N ALA A 37 -2.14 11.02 1.81
CA ALA A 37 -2.41 11.66 3.10
C ALA A 37 -3.82 11.36 3.63
N ALA A 38 -4.82 11.26 2.73
CA ALA A 38 -6.18 10.89 3.11
C ALA A 38 -6.24 9.43 3.64
N ALA A 39 -5.64 8.48 2.92
CA ALA A 39 -5.58 7.08 3.35
C ALA A 39 -4.78 6.91 4.65
N GLU A 40 -3.61 7.56 4.73
CA GLU A 40 -2.76 7.50 5.92
C GLU A 40 -3.47 8.07 7.15
N LYS A 41 -4.21 9.17 7.01
CA LYS A 41 -4.98 9.75 8.11
C LYS A 41 -5.96 8.74 8.71
N ASP A 42 -6.60 7.92 7.89
CA ASP A 42 -7.52 6.88 8.36
C ASP A 42 -6.79 5.73 9.04
N VAL A 43 -5.61 5.33 8.54
CA VAL A 43 -4.74 4.34 9.19
C VAL A 43 -4.27 4.84 10.56
N LEU A 44 -3.77 6.07 10.64
CA LEU A 44 -3.32 6.70 11.90
C LEU A 44 -4.46 6.80 12.92
N ARG A 45 -5.64 7.25 12.48
CA ARG A 45 -6.82 7.31 13.34
C ARG A 45 -7.17 5.93 13.93
N ARG A 46 -7.15 4.86 13.13
CA ARG A 46 -7.44 3.50 13.60
C ARG A 46 -6.34 2.99 14.54
N ASN A 47 -5.08 3.25 14.21
CA ASN A 47 -3.94 2.91 15.07
C ASN A 47 -4.10 3.50 16.48
N ASP A 48 -4.50 4.78 16.57
CA ASP A 48 -4.66 5.48 17.83
C ASP A 48 -5.92 5.01 18.59
N GLN A 49 -7.06 4.89 17.89
CA GLN A 49 -8.33 4.46 18.49
C GLN A 49 -8.26 3.04 19.08
N LEU A 50 -7.49 2.16 18.46
CA LEU A 50 -7.32 0.77 18.88
C LEU A 50 -6.06 0.56 19.73
N ASN A 51 -5.28 1.62 19.99
CA ASN A 51 -4.04 1.58 20.75
C ASN A 51 -3.06 0.50 20.24
N ILE A 52 -2.90 0.38 18.92
CA ILE A 52 -2.10 -0.68 18.27
C ILE A 52 -0.61 -0.42 18.49
N GLY A 53 -0.18 0.85 18.40
CA GLY A 53 1.24 1.21 18.50
C GLY A 53 2.06 0.74 17.30
N ALA A 54 1.48 0.71 16.10
CA ALA A 54 2.13 0.24 14.88
C ALA A 54 3.36 1.09 14.52
N SER A 55 4.41 0.40 14.07
CA SER A 55 5.62 0.99 13.52
C SER A 55 5.34 1.85 12.28
N GLU A 56 6.35 2.59 11.83
CA GLU A 56 6.21 3.37 10.58
C GLU A 56 5.96 2.46 9.37
N PHE A 57 6.67 1.33 9.27
CA PHE A 57 6.53 0.43 8.12
C PHE A 57 5.17 -0.29 8.11
N GLU A 58 4.65 -0.69 9.27
CA GLU A 58 3.31 -1.27 9.38
C GLU A 58 2.22 -0.27 8.96
N ARG A 59 2.35 1.01 9.38
CA ARG A 59 1.41 2.06 8.96
C ARG A 59 1.50 2.36 7.47
N LEU A 60 2.71 2.37 6.90
CA LEU A 60 2.93 2.55 5.46
C LEU A 60 2.32 1.39 4.67
N SER A 61 2.56 0.15 5.10
CA SER A 61 2.01 -1.07 4.49
C SER A 61 0.47 -1.05 4.51
N ALA A 62 -0.12 -0.75 5.67
CA ALA A 62 -1.58 -0.61 5.80
C ALA A 62 -2.14 0.51 4.91
N THR A 63 -1.41 1.62 4.77
CA THR A 63 -1.79 2.73 3.87
C THR A 63 -1.79 2.28 2.41
N ALA A 64 -0.76 1.55 1.97
CA ALA A 64 -0.69 1.00 0.63
C ALA A 64 -1.86 0.03 0.36
N PHE A 65 -2.18 -0.84 1.32
CA PHE A 65 -3.29 -1.78 1.19
C PHE A 65 -4.67 -1.09 1.15
N ASP A 66 -4.89 -0.04 1.94
CA ASP A 66 -6.15 0.72 1.86
C ASP A 66 -6.27 1.47 0.52
N LEU A 67 -5.16 1.96 -0.03
CA LEU A 67 -5.11 2.55 -1.37
C LEU A 67 -5.43 1.52 -2.46
N PHE A 68 -4.87 0.32 -2.40
CA PHE A 68 -5.18 -0.75 -3.35
C PHE A 68 -6.65 -1.16 -3.27
N ARG A 69 -7.16 -1.36 -2.06
CA ARG A 69 -8.57 -1.70 -1.81
C ARG A 69 -9.52 -0.63 -2.32
N SER A 70 -9.27 0.63 -1.98
CA SER A 70 -10.12 1.76 -2.39
C SER A 70 -10.08 2.02 -3.89
N SER A 71 -8.96 1.69 -4.56
CA SER A 71 -8.80 1.82 -6.01
C SER A 71 -9.33 0.62 -6.79
N GLY A 72 -9.72 -0.46 -6.11
CA GLY A 72 -10.25 -1.67 -6.74
C GLY A 72 -9.27 -2.34 -7.69
N VAL A 73 -7.98 -2.42 -7.32
CA VAL A 73 -6.97 -3.07 -8.17
C VAL A 73 -7.25 -4.56 -8.33
N ASP A 74 -7.05 -5.09 -9.53
CA ASP A 74 -7.19 -6.52 -9.82
C ASP A 74 -6.01 -7.32 -9.24
N PHE A 75 -4.81 -6.73 -9.25
CA PHE A 75 -3.59 -7.34 -8.73
C PHE A 75 -2.76 -6.36 -7.90
N GLY A 76 -2.20 -6.85 -6.80
CA GLY A 76 -1.22 -6.13 -5.98
C GLY A 76 0.17 -6.78 -6.12
N VAL A 77 1.19 -5.99 -6.45
CA VAL A 77 2.60 -6.40 -6.34
C VAL A 77 3.19 -5.76 -5.10
N VAL A 78 3.52 -6.57 -4.11
CA VAL A 78 3.95 -6.11 -2.79
C VAL A 78 5.36 -6.63 -2.53
N GLU A 79 6.32 -5.70 -2.45
CA GLU A 79 7.68 -6.01 -2.01
C GLU A 79 7.72 -6.17 -0.49
N VAL A 80 8.37 -7.22 -0.02
CA VAL A 80 8.64 -7.43 1.40
C VAL A 80 9.62 -6.36 1.89
N GLY A 81 9.33 -5.73 3.03
CA GLY A 81 10.22 -4.72 3.61
C GLY A 81 11.53 -5.30 4.14
N LEU A 82 11.43 -6.28 5.03
CA LEU A 82 12.58 -6.98 5.59
C LEU A 82 12.29 -8.46 5.86
N GLY A 83 13.11 -9.34 5.28
CA GLY A 83 13.04 -10.77 5.53
C GLY A 83 11.80 -11.42 4.89
N GLY A 84 10.71 -11.55 5.63
CA GLY A 84 9.45 -12.11 5.11
C GLY A 84 8.49 -12.60 6.19
N ARG A 85 8.89 -13.60 7.00
CA ARG A 85 7.97 -14.28 7.95
C ARG A 85 7.22 -13.31 8.87
N ASP A 86 7.94 -12.36 9.44
CA ASP A 86 7.43 -11.38 10.40
C ASP A 86 7.31 -9.97 9.78
N ASP A 87 7.37 -9.87 8.45
CA ASP A 87 7.22 -8.59 7.75
C ASP A 87 5.75 -8.15 7.71
N ALA A 88 5.51 -6.85 7.80
CA ALA A 88 4.16 -6.29 7.79
C ALA A 88 3.37 -6.65 6.52
N THR A 89 4.06 -6.95 5.40
CA THR A 89 3.41 -7.34 4.14
C THR A 89 2.94 -8.79 4.13
N ASN A 90 3.45 -9.64 5.03
CA ASN A 90 3.14 -11.07 5.10
C ASN A 90 1.82 -11.39 5.80
N VAL A 91 0.96 -10.38 6.00
CA VAL A 91 -0.43 -10.54 6.46
C VAL A 91 -1.39 -10.92 5.33
N LEU A 92 -0.95 -10.82 4.08
CA LEU A 92 -1.74 -11.18 2.90
C LEU A 92 -1.77 -12.70 2.73
N GLU A 93 -2.95 -13.23 2.44
CA GLU A 93 -3.16 -14.64 2.13
C GLU A 93 -3.40 -14.83 0.62
N ASN A 94 -3.02 -16.01 0.11
CA ASN A 94 -3.24 -16.41 -1.29
C ASN A 94 -4.55 -17.15 -1.49
#